data_AF-A0AAE4HW72-F1
#
_entry.id   AF-A0AAE4HW72-F1
#
_cell.length_a   1.000
_cell.length_b   1.000
_cell.length_c   1.000
_cell.angle_alpha   90.00
_cell.angle_beta   90.00
_cell.angle_gamma   90.00
#
_symmetry.space_group_name_H-M   'P 1'
#
loop_
_entity.id
_entity.type
_entity.pdbx_description
1 polymer ?
#
loop_
_entity_poly.entity_id
_entity_poly.type
_entity_poly.pdbx_seq_one_letter_code
_entity_poly.pdbx_strand_id
1 'polypeptide(L)'
;GKCPKCGNNIVLKKSFYGCSNYPECTFTLAEHFRKKKLTKTNVKELLEGKETLVKGIKTKDRKSYNAVVKIGEKGYIDFISFSK
;
A
#
# COMPACT_ATOMS: atom_id res chain seq x y z
N GLY A 1 -4.43 -8.54 7.00
CA GLY A 1 -3.25 -9.14 6.37
C GLY A 1 -2.14 -9.26 7.39
N LYS A 2 -1.07 -9.98 7.06
CA LYS A 2 0.13 -10.05 7.91
C LYS A 2 1.12 -8.96 7.51
N CYS A 3 1.92 -8.48 8.45
CA CYS A 3 2.94 -7.49 8.20
C CYS A 3 4.13 -8.16 7.48
N PRO A 4 4.60 -7.67 6.32
CA PRO A 4 5.75 -8.26 5.63
C PRO A 4 7.05 -8.13 6.43
N LYS A 5 7.12 -7.17 7.37
CA LYS A 5 8.32 -6.92 8.18
C LYS A 5 8.48 -7.88 9.36
N CYS A 6 7.38 -8.34 9.96
CA CYS A 6 7.43 -9.13 11.20
C CYS A 6 6.42 -10.28 11.27
N GLY A 7 5.59 -10.48 10.24
CA GLY A 7 4.57 -11.54 10.21
C GLY A 7 3.33 -11.29 11.10
N ASN A 8 3.34 -10.28 11.97
CA ASN A 8 2.24 -9.97 12.87
C ASN A 8 1.02 -9.40 12.14
N ASN A 9 -0.11 -9.30 12.86
CA ASN A 9 -1.35 -8.79 12.30
C ASN A 9 -1.24 -7.30 11.97
N ILE A 10 -1.74 -6.94 10.79
CA ILE A 10 -1.94 -5.54 10.40
C ILE A 10 -3.35 -5.13 10.78
N VAL A 11 -3.47 -4.03 11.51
CA VAL A 11 -4.75 -3.43 11.92
C VAL A 11 -5.02 -2.16 11.12
N LEU A 12 -6.25 -2.01 10.64
CA LEU A 12 -6.69 -0.76 10.02
C LEU A 12 -6.94 0.28 11.12
N LYS A 13 -6.17 1.36 11.09
CA LYS A 13 -6.44 2.62 11.81
C LYS A 13 -7.21 3.55 10.87
N LYS A 14 -7.73 4.68 11.39
CA LYS A 14 -8.60 5.64 10.69
C LYS A 14 -8.35 5.82 9.17
N SER A 15 -7.09 5.92 8.73
CA SER A 15 -6.76 6.08 7.30
C SER A 15 -5.49 5.35 6.85
N PHE A 16 -4.95 4.46 7.69
CA PHE A 16 -3.75 3.69 7.40
C PHE A 16 -3.74 2.37 8.16
N TYR A 17 -3.04 1.40 7.62
CA TYR A 17 -2.82 0.09 8.20
C TYR A 17 -1.54 0.10 9.03
N GLY A 18 -1.64 -0.10 10.33
CA GLY A 18 -0.48 -0.20 11.23
C GLY A 18 -0.22 -1.65 11.64
N CYS A 19 1.05 -2.01 11.86
CA CYS A 19 1.36 -3.28 12.52
C CYS A 19 0.83 -3.29 13.96
N SER A 20 0.28 -4.42 14.42
CA SER A 20 -0.14 -4.58 15.82
C SER A 20 1.05 -4.66 16.78
N ASN A 21 2.25 -4.98 16.29
CA ASN A 21 3.46 -5.16 17.10
C ASN A 21 4.27 -3.85 17.30
N TYR A 22 3.61 -2.69 17.24
CA TYR A 22 4.26 -1.41 17.54
C TYR A 22 4.52 -1.28 19.06
N PRO A 23 5.70 -0.81 19.54
CA PRO A 23 6.77 -0.12 18.81
C PRO A 23 7.83 -0.99 18.14
N GLU A 24 7.87 -2.31 18.40
CA GLU A 24 8.90 -3.19 17.83
C GLU A 24 8.85 -3.25 16.29
N CYS A 25 7.64 -3.14 15.71
CA CYS A 25 7.45 -3.04 14.28
C CYS A 25 6.77 -1.71 13.91
N THR A 26 7.56 -0.80 13.35
CA THR A 26 7.13 0.52 12.86
C THR A 26 6.50 0.49 11.46
N PHE A 27 6.16 -0.70 10.96
CA PHE A 27 5.55 -0.85 9.65
C PHE A 27 4.17 -0.20 9.60
N THR A 28 3.98 0.70 8.65
CA THR A 28 2.71 1.37 8.38
C THR A 28 2.48 1.44 6.88
N LEU A 29 1.26 1.13 6.46
CA LEU A 29 0.84 1.13 5.07
C LEU A 29 -0.33 2.10 4.90
N ALA A 30 -0.22 3.07 4.00
CA ALA A 30 -1.32 3.98 3.72
C ALA A 30 -2.48 3.24 3.05
N GLU A 31 -3.72 3.46 3.50
CA GLU A 31 -4.90 2.92 2.80
C GLU A 31 -5.14 3.67 1.47
N HIS A 32 -4.64 4.91 1.37
CA HIS A 32 -4.80 5.76 0.20
C HIS A 32 -3.46 5.97 -0.51
N PHE A 33 -3.41 5.67 -1.80
CA PHE A 33 -2.29 5.98 -2.69
C PHE A 33 -2.69 7.09 -3.68
N ARG A 34 -2.01 8.24 -3.66
CA ARG A 34 -2.32 9.41 -4.53
C ARG A 34 -3.83 9.76 -4.56
N LYS A 35 -4.45 9.92 -3.39
CA LYS A 35 -5.90 10.19 -3.19
C LYS A 35 -6.85 9.08 -3.68
N LYS A 36 -6.32 7.91 -4.08
CA LYS A 36 -7.09 6.72 -4.45
C LYS A 36 -7.05 5.72 -3.32
N LYS A 37 -8.20 5.22 -2.88
CA LYS A 37 -8.29 4.13 -1.91
C LYS A 37 -7.83 2.81 -2.54
N LEU A 38 -6.90 2.12 -1.91
CA LEU A 38 -6.46 0.78 -2.31
C LEU A 38 -7.55 -0.23 -1.95
N THR A 39 -7.74 -1.23 -2.82
CA THR A 39 -8.65 -2.34 -2.53
C THR A 39 -8.01 -3.30 -1.53
N LYS A 40 -8.85 -4.08 -0.84
CA LYS A 40 -8.37 -5.11 0.09
C LYS A 40 -7.43 -6.12 -0.59
N THR A 41 -7.68 -6.43 -1.87
CA THR A 41 -6.84 -7.29 -2.69
C THR A 41 -5.46 -6.69 -2.91
N ASN A 42 -5.40 -5.44 -3.40
CA ASN A 42 -4.13 -4.75 -3.62
C ASN A 42 -3.31 -4.64 -2.33
N VAL A 43 -3.98 -4.31 -1.21
CA VAL A 43 -3.33 -4.29 0.11
C VAL A 43 -2.79 -5.66 0.48
N LYS A 44 -3.52 -6.75 0.22
CA LYS A 44 -3.06 -8.10 0.52
C LYS A 44 -1.82 -8.48 -0.30
N GLU A 45 -1.82 -8.20 -1.61
CA GLU A 45 -0.68 -8.45 -2.49
C GLU A 45 0.56 -7.66 -2.04
N LEU A 46 0.36 -6.38 -1.72
CA LEU A 46 1.39 -5.51 -1.18
C LEU A 46 2.00 -6.06 0.11
N LEU A 47 1.16 -6.55 1.02
CA LEU A 47 1.60 -7.18 2.27
C LEU A 47 2.29 -8.53 2.06
N GLU A 48 2.04 -9.22 0.96
CA GLU A 48 2.77 -10.43 0.55
C GLU A 48 4.14 -10.10 -0.08
N GLY A 49 4.49 -8.81 -0.22
CA GLY A 49 5.72 -8.38 -0.88
C GLY A 49 5.63 -8.39 -2.41
N LYS A 50 4.41 -8.51 -2.96
CA LYS A 50 4.16 -8.47 -4.41
C LYS A 50 3.87 -7.04 -4.85
N GLU A 51 4.17 -6.76 -6.12
CA GLU A 51 3.70 -5.56 -6.78
C GLU A 51 2.22 -5.70 -7.16
N THR A 52 1.46 -4.61 -7.07
CA THR A 52 0.03 -4.60 -7.43
C THR A 52 -0.29 -3.44 -8.36
N LEU A 53 -1.31 -3.65 -9.20
CA LEU A 53 -1.80 -2.66 -10.14
C LEU A 53 -2.89 -1.81 -9.51
N VAL A 54 -2.60 -0.53 -9.31
CA VAL A 54 -3.58 0.46 -8.85
C VAL A 54 -4.16 1.18 -10.06
N LYS A 55 -5.41 0.87 -10.38
CA LYS A 55 -6.13 1.47 -11.51
C LYS A 55 -6.82 2.78 -11.12
N GLY A 56 -6.83 3.72 -12.06
CA GLY A 56 -7.62 4.96 -11.94
C GLY A 56 -7.10 5.94 -10.89
N ILE A 57 -5.78 6.13 -10.84
CA ILE A 57 -5.14 7.17 -10.03
C ILE A 57 -5.33 8.51 -10.72
N LYS A 58 -5.92 9.48 -10.01
CA LYS A 58 -6.16 10.83 -10.55
C LYS A 58 -4.89 11.69 -10.47
N THR A 59 -4.52 12.30 -11.59
CA THR A 59 -3.48 13.34 -11.64
C THR A 59 -4.04 14.72 -11.35
N LYS A 60 -3.14 15.70 -11.16
CA LYS A 60 -3.48 17.12 -11.05
C LYS A 60 -4.25 17.65 -12.28
N ASP A 61 -4.05 17.02 -13.43
CA ASP A 61 -4.66 17.38 -14.72
C ASP A 61 -6.02 16.68 -14.97
N ARG A 62 -6.70 16.16 -13.94
CA ARG A 62 -7.94 15.35 -14.02
C ARG A 62 -7.83 14.03 -14.83
N LYS A 63 -6.71 13.77 -15.50
CA LYS A 63 -6.42 12.49 -16.18
C LYS A 63 -6.23 11.37 -15.17
N SER A 64 -6.78 10.20 -15.48
CA SER A 64 -6.59 8.96 -14.71
C SER A 64 -5.62 8.03 -15.40
N TYR A 65 -4.74 7.40 -14.63
CA TYR A 65 -3.79 6.40 -15.15
C TYR A 65 -3.67 5.24 -14.18
N ASN A 66 -3.08 4.14 -14.65
CA ASN A 66 -2.81 2.98 -13.84
C ASN A 66 -1.33 2.97 -13.44
N ALA A 67 -1.03 2.60 -12.20
CA ALA A 67 0.34 2.48 -11.71
C ALA A 67 0.56 1.13 -11.08
N VAL A 68 1.72 0.56 -11.34
CA VAL A 68 2.23 -0.56 -10.57
C VAL A 68 2.98 0.01 -9.36
N VAL A 69 2.62 -0.49 -8.18
CA VAL A 69 3.22 -0.06 -6.91
C VAL A 69 3.66 -1.28 -6.11
N LYS A 70 4.69 -1.11 -5.29
CA LYS A 70 5.18 -2.13 -4.36
C LYS A 70 5.33 -1.57 -2.96
N ILE A 71 5.46 -2.45 -1.97
CA ILE A 71 5.92 -2.03 -0.63
C ILE A 71 7.44 -1.96 -0.65
N GLY A 72 8.00 -0.80 -0.32
CA GLY A 72 9.42 -0.60 -0.08
C GLY A 72 9.86 -1.17 1.27
N GLU A 73 11.17 -1.35 1.43
CA GLU A 73 11.78 -1.98 2.62
C GLU A 73 11.46 -1.25 3.94
N LYS A 74 11.15 0.06 3.85
CA LYS A 74 10.75 0.91 4.99
C LYS A 74 9.24 0.84 5.30
N GLY A 75 8.45 0.12 4.52
CA GLY A 75 7.00 -0.04 4.67
C GLY A 75 6.14 0.96 3.88
N TYR A 76 6.76 1.87 3.14
CA TYR A 76 6.04 2.83 2.29
C TYR A 76 5.67 2.22 0.94
N ILE A 77 4.66 2.80 0.30
CA ILE A 77 4.27 2.39 -1.06
C ILE A 77 5.19 3.10 -2.05
N ASP A 78 6.05 2.33 -2.70
CA ASP A 78 6.92 2.78 -3.78
C ASP A 78 6.22 2.64 -5.13
N PHE A 79 6.28 3.69 -5.92
CA PHE A 79 5.83 3.67 -7.31
C PHE A 79 6.90 2.98 -8.16
N ILE A 80 6.50 1.97 -8.92
CA ILE A 80 7.41 1.24 -9.82
C ILE A 80 7.32 1.79 -11.23
N SER A 81 6.14 1.71 -11.82
CA SER A 81 5.95 2.07 -13.22
C SER A 81 4.51 2.45 -13.53
N PHE A 82 4.33 3.16 -14.64
CA PHE A 82 3.02 3.38 -15.22
C PHE A 82 2.59 2.10 -15.94
N SER A 83 1.40 1.60 -15.63
CA SER A 83 0.79 0.52 -16.40
C SER A 83 0.00 1.14 -17.55
N LYS A 84 0.33 0.69 -18.76
CA LYS A 84 -0.24 1.17 -20.02
C LYS A 84 -1.66 0.66 -20.22
#